data_AF-A0A249T1F2-F1
#
_entry.id   AF-A0A249T1F2-F1
#
_cell.length_a   1.000
_cell.length_b   1.000
_cell.length_c   1.000
_cell.angle_alpha   90.00
_cell.angle_beta   90.00
_cell.angle_gamma   90.00
#
_symmetry.space_group_name_H-M   'P 1'
#
loop_
_entity.id
_entity.type
_entity.pdbx_description
1 polymer ?
#
loop_
_entity_poly.entity_id
_entity_poly.type
_entity_poly.pdbx_seq_one_letter_code
_entity_poly.pdbx_strand_id
1 'polypeptide(L)'
;MLSAKDIAVIFETLLASPGMGDTVKVSLVQPRRLILLLAKVIEVGLTSREDVLLASMDVTTVESIKGLAEELLKKAGLTELNEKISLLTQK
;
A
#
# COMPACT_ATOMS: atom_id res chain seq x y z
N MET A 1 28.82 8.58 -0.73
CA MET A 1 27.37 8.49 -0.99
C MET A 1 26.91 7.18 -0.39
N LEU A 2 25.85 7.17 0.43
CA LEU A 2 25.30 5.90 0.91
C LEU A 2 24.83 5.09 -0.30
N SER A 3 25.15 3.80 -0.32
CA SER A 3 24.62 2.89 -1.34
C SER A 3 23.15 2.58 -1.03
N ALA A 4 22.38 2.13 -2.02
CA ALA A 4 20.99 1.69 -1.82
C ALA A 4 20.86 0.61 -0.73
N LYS A 5 21.91 -0.23 -0.56
CA LYS A 5 21.99 -1.21 0.53
C LYS A 5 22.11 -0.56 1.90
N ASP A 6 22.94 0.47 2.04
CA ASP A 6 23.11 1.17 3.33
C ASP A 6 21.82 1.87 3.75
N ILE A 7 21.08 2.41 2.78
CA ILE A 7 19.77 3.03 2.99
C ILE A 7 18.74 1.98 3.45
N ALA A 8 18.68 0.82 2.80
CA ALA A 8 17.79 -0.27 3.19
C ALA A 8 18.05 -0.75 4.63
N VAL A 9 19.31 -0.94 5.02
CA VAL A 9 19.68 -1.38 6.38
C VAL A 9 19.28 -0.34 7.44
N ILE A 10 19.47 0.95 7.15
CA ILE A 10 19.02 2.02 8.06
C ILE A 10 17.50 1.97 8.22
N PHE A 11 16.77 1.76 7.12
CA PHE A 11 15.32 1.67 7.17
C PHE A 11 14.82 0.43 7.91
N GLU A 12 15.40 -0.74 7.69
CA GLU A 12 15.09 -1.94 8.47
C GLU A 12 15.31 -1.69 9.97
N THR A 13 16.40 -1.00 10.32
CA THR A 13 16.68 -0.64 11.72
C THR A 13 15.65 0.34 12.28
N LEU A 14 15.21 1.32 11.50
CA LEU A 14 14.15 2.26 11.89
C LEU A 14 12.80 1.55 12.05
N LEU A 15 12.45 0.65 11.14
CA LEU A 15 11.22 -0.14 11.20
C LEU A 15 11.25 -1.16 12.35
N ALA A 16 12.42 -1.58 12.82
CA ALA A 16 12.61 -2.40 14.01
C ALA A 16 12.55 -1.59 15.33
N SER A 17 12.29 -0.28 15.27
CA SER A 17 12.16 0.55 16.47
C SER A 17 10.99 0.08 17.34
N PRO A 18 11.11 0.18 18.68
CA PRO A 18 10.00 -0.12 19.58
C PRO A 18 8.75 0.69 19.22
N GLY A 19 7.59 0.04 19.17
CA GLY A 19 6.31 0.66 18.84
C GLY A 19 5.91 0.60 17.36
N MET A 20 6.81 0.22 16.44
CA MET A 20 6.46 0.05 15.01
C MET A 20 5.54 -1.14 14.72
N GLY A 21 5.45 -2.09 15.65
CA GLY A 21 4.50 -3.20 15.62
C GLY A 21 3.18 -2.94 16.33
N ASP A 22 2.98 -1.73 16.87
CA ASP A 22 1.77 -1.42 17.64
C ASP A 22 0.57 -1.20 16.71
N THR A 23 -0.55 -1.84 17.03
CA THR A 23 -1.80 -1.65 16.29
C THR A 23 -2.40 -0.28 16.61
N VAL A 24 -2.55 0.56 15.59
CA VAL A 24 -3.20 1.87 15.71
C VAL A 24 -4.57 1.89 15.03
N LYS A 25 -5.53 2.60 15.63
CA LYS A 25 -6.86 2.79 15.04
C LYS A 25 -6.82 3.92 14.00
N VAL A 26 -7.05 3.58 12.74
CA VAL A 26 -7.17 4.57 11.66
C VAL A 26 -8.65 4.77 11.29
N SER A 27 -9.17 5.99 11.45
CA SER A 27 -10.52 6.36 11.01
C SER A 27 -10.43 7.28 9.80
N LEU A 28 -11.10 6.90 8.71
CA LEU A 28 -11.06 7.62 7.44
C LEU A 28 -12.49 7.94 6.97
N VAL A 29 -12.80 9.23 6.82
CA VAL A 29 -14.06 9.73 6.24
C VAL A 29 -13.70 10.54 5.00
N GLN A 30 -13.87 9.94 3.83
CA GLN A 30 -13.41 10.53 2.57
C GLN A 30 -14.41 10.23 1.43
N PRO A 31 -14.44 11.07 0.37
CA PRO A 31 -15.28 10.82 -0.80
C PRO A 31 -14.90 9.51 -1.51
N ARG A 32 -15.90 8.83 -2.07
CA ARG A 32 -15.73 7.58 -2.85
C ARG A 32 -14.65 7.68 -3.93
N ARG A 33 -14.58 8.83 -4.63
CA ARG A 33 -13.54 9.10 -5.64
C ARG A 33 -12.12 9.00 -5.06
N LEU A 34 -11.90 9.53 -3.86
CA LEU A 34 -10.59 9.52 -3.23
C LEU A 34 -10.20 8.10 -2.81
N ILE A 35 -11.15 7.32 -2.27
CA ILE A 35 -10.94 5.92 -1.92
C ILE A 35 -10.58 5.08 -3.15
N LEU A 36 -11.28 5.28 -4.26
CA LEU A 36 -10.99 4.58 -5.52
C LEU A 36 -9.57 4.86 -6.02
N LEU A 37 -9.19 6.14 -6.06
CA LEU A 37 -7.85 6.55 -6.51
C LEU A 37 -6.77 6.08 -5.55
N LEU A 38 -7.02 6.11 -4.24
CA LEU A 38 -6.09 5.61 -3.23
C LEU A 38 -5.81 4.11 -3.41
N ALA A 39 -6.86 3.31 -3.63
CA ALA A 39 -6.69 1.88 -3.91
C ALA A 39 -5.82 1.64 -5.17
N LYS A 40 -6.03 2.44 -6.23
CA LYS A 40 -5.19 2.38 -7.44
C LYS A 40 -3.74 2.79 -7.20
N VAL A 41 -3.49 3.84 -6.42
CA VAL A 41 -2.13 4.25 -6.04
C VAL A 41 -1.42 3.14 -5.27
N ILE A 42 -2.14 2.46 -4.35
CA ILE A 42 -1.60 1.32 -3.62
C ILE A 42 -1.26 0.16 -4.58
N GLU A 43 -2.17 -0.22 -5.48
CA GLU A 43 -1.93 -1.29 -6.47
C GLU A 43 -0.69 -1.00 -7.34
N VAL A 44 -0.54 0.23 -7.82
CA VAL A 44 0.61 0.65 -8.64
C VAL A 44 1.90 0.65 -7.81
N GLY A 45 1.87 1.19 -6.60
CA GLY A 45 3.03 1.24 -5.70
C GLY A 45 3.55 -0.15 -5.32
N LEU A 46 2.63 -1.11 -5.09
CA LEU A 46 2.98 -2.50 -4.83
C LEU A 46 3.59 -3.21 -6.05
N THR A 47 3.27 -2.73 -7.25
CA THR A 47 3.75 -3.30 -8.53
C THR A 47 5.10 -2.71 -8.95
N SER A 48 5.28 -1.39 -8.90
CA SER A 48 6.53 -0.77 -9.38
C SER A 48 7.68 -0.96 -8.39
N ARG A 49 7.40 -0.86 -7.07
CA ARG A 49 8.39 -0.92 -5.99
C ARG A 49 9.68 -0.13 -6.28
N GLU A 50 9.56 0.99 -6.97
CA GLU A 50 10.70 1.82 -7.38
C GLU A 50 11.37 2.50 -6.18
N ASP A 51 10.64 2.67 -5.08
CA ASP A 51 11.17 3.20 -3.84
C ASP A 51 11.88 2.10 -3.02
N VAL A 52 13.02 2.44 -2.41
CA VAL A 52 13.85 1.52 -1.62
C VAL A 52 13.07 0.90 -0.45
N LEU A 53 12.13 1.63 0.16
CA LEU A 53 11.27 1.14 1.23
C LEU A 53 10.24 0.13 0.73
N LEU A 54 9.65 0.40 -0.44
CA LEU A 54 8.69 -0.50 -1.05
C LEU A 54 9.38 -1.78 -1.55
N ALA A 55 10.65 -1.67 -1.97
CA ALA A 55 11.48 -2.80 -2.35
C ALA A 55 11.87 -3.69 -1.15
N SER A 56 12.04 -3.12 0.05
CA SER A 56 12.39 -3.87 1.27
C SER A 56 11.20 -4.56 1.94
N MET A 57 9.98 -4.42 1.42
CA MET A 57 8.81 -5.06 1.99
C MET A 57 8.84 -6.58 1.81
N ASP A 58 8.55 -7.30 2.90
CA ASP A 58 8.33 -8.73 2.85
C ASP A 58 6.95 -9.09 2.28
N VAL A 59 6.75 -10.37 1.96
CA VAL A 59 5.51 -10.86 1.35
C VAL A 59 4.30 -10.61 2.25
N THR A 60 4.47 -10.73 3.57
CA THR A 60 3.35 -10.57 4.52
C THR A 60 2.86 -9.13 4.59
N THR A 61 3.77 -8.15 4.54
CA THR A 61 3.39 -6.73 4.48
C THR A 61 2.70 -6.41 3.16
N VAL A 62 3.18 -6.97 2.04
CA VAL A 62 2.56 -6.78 0.72
C VAL A 62 1.12 -7.28 0.70
N GLU A 63 0.88 -8.49 1.21
CA GLU A 63 -0.46 -9.07 1.33
C GLU A 63 -1.36 -8.24 2.26
N SER A 64 -0.81 -7.76 3.38
CA SER A 64 -1.54 -6.91 4.32
C SER A 64 -1.97 -5.58 3.69
N ILE A 65 -1.07 -4.92 2.95
CA ILE A 65 -1.40 -3.66 2.24
C ILE A 65 -2.42 -3.90 1.12
N LYS A 66 -2.31 -5.02 0.40
CA LYS A 66 -3.30 -5.41 -0.61
C LYS A 66 -4.68 -5.62 0.03
N GLY A 67 -4.74 -6.36 1.13
CA GLY A 67 -5.99 -6.57 1.89
C GLY A 67 -6.60 -5.26 2.39
N LEU A 68 -5.77 -4.29 2.79
CA LEU A 68 -6.22 -2.95 3.19
C LEU A 68 -6.87 -2.19 2.02
N ALA A 69 -6.27 -2.23 0.83
CA ALA A 69 -6.86 -1.62 -0.37
C ALA A 69 -8.22 -2.26 -0.73
N GLU A 70 -8.32 -3.59 -0.65
CA GLU A 70 -9.58 -4.32 -0.86
C GLU A 70 -10.65 -3.95 0.17
N GLU A 71 -10.28 -3.84 1.45
CA GLU A 71 -11.19 -3.39 2.50
C GLU A 71 -11.71 -1.97 2.28
N LEU A 72 -10.84 -1.04 1.86
CA LEU A 72 -11.23 0.33 1.56
C LEU A 72 -12.26 0.39 0.43
N LEU A 73 -12.03 -0.37 -0.64
CA LEU A 73 -12.97 -0.50 -1.75
C LEU A 73 -14.30 -1.12 -1.31
N LYS A 74 -14.25 -2.18 -0.49
CA LYS A 74 -15.43 -2.85 0.05
C LYS A 74 -16.25 -1.91 0.94
N LYS A 75 -15.61 -1.18 1.86
CA LYS A 75 -16.26 -0.17 2.72
C LYS A 75 -16.89 0.98 1.93
N ALA A 76 -16.28 1.36 0.81
CA ALA A 76 -16.81 2.39 -0.07
C ALA A 76 -17.90 1.90 -1.04
N GLY A 77 -18.11 0.58 -1.16
CA GLY A 77 -19.02 -0.04 -2.13
C GLY A 77 -18.53 0.10 -3.58
N LEU A 78 -17.21 0.06 -3.79
CA LEU A 78 -16.56 0.35 -5.07
C LEU A 78 -15.85 -0.85 -5.69
N THR A 79 -15.93 -2.03 -5.10
CA THR A 79 -15.24 -3.24 -5.57
C THR A 79 -15.56 -3.56 -7.03
N GLU A 80 -16.85 -3.66 -7.39
CA GLU A 80 -17.28 -3.94 -8.77
C GLU A 80 -16.86 -2.84 -9.75
N LEU A 81 -16.88 -1.58 -9.32
CA LEU A 81 -16.46 -0.46 -10.15
C LEU A 81 -14.96 -0.51 -10.43
N ASN A 82 -14.16 -0.83 -9.40
CA ASN A 82 -12.72 -1.00 -9.53
C ASN A 82 -12.38 -2.13 -10.52
N GLU A 83 -13.07 -3.27 -10.43
CA GLU A 83 -12.92 -4.39 -11.36
C GLU A 83 -13.25 -3.99 -12.79
N LYS A 84 -14.40 -3.34 -13.01
CA LYS A 84 -14.80 -2.84 -14.35
C LYS A 84 -13.77 -1.87 -14.92
N ILE A 85 -13.26 -0.94 -14.10
CA ILE A 85 -12.21 -0.01 -14.52
C ILE A 85 -10.94 -0.77 -14.89
N SER A 86 -10.49 -1.72 -14.06
CA SER A 86 -9.30 -2.54 -14.35
C SER A 86 -9.42 -3.25 -15.70
N LEU A 87 -10.60 -3.80 -16.02
CA LEU A 87 -10.86 -4.44 -17.31
C LEU A 87 -10.83 -3.45 -18.49
N LEU A 88 -11.27 -2.21 -18.28
CA LEU A 88 -11.26 -1.15 -19.31
C LEU A 88 -9.87 -0.55 -19.52
N THR A 89 -9.04 -0.52 -18.47
CA THR A 89 -7.69 0.05 -18.50
C THR A 89 -6.60 -0.98 -18.79
N GLN A 90 -6.91 -2.28 -18.78
CA GLN A 90 -6.03 -3.31 -19.33
C GLN A 90 -5.94 -3.08 -20.84
N LYS A 91 -4.86 -2.43 -21.25
CA LYS A 91 -4.47 -2.23 -22.64
C LYS A 91 -3.02 -2.66 -22.81
#